data_AF-A0A1P8NGR8-F1
#
_entry.id   AF-A0A1P8NGR8-F1
#
_cell.length_a   1.000
_cell.length_b   1.000
_cell.length_c   1.000
_cell.angle_alpha   90.00
_cell.angle_beta   90.00
_cell.angle_gamma   90.00
#
_symmetry.space_group_name_H-M   'P 1'
#
loop_
_entity.id
_entity.type
_entity.pdbx_description
1 polymer ?
#
loop_
_entity_poly.entity_id
_entity_poly.type
_entity_poly.pdbx_seq_one_letter_code
_entity_poly.pdbx_strand_id
1 'polypeptide(L)' 'MRIRAVAVVIEQGHLLVIRRRRDGREYSVLPGGGIEPGETPQDACRRELALAQLVPSAAREAVRLAG' A
#
# COMPACT_ATOMS: atom_id res chain seq x y z
N MET A 1 4.80 16.95 -12.01
CA MET A 1 3.83 16.10 -11.29
C MET A 1 4.23 14.65 -11.51
N ARG A 2 4.47 13.85 -10.46
CA ARG A 2 4.85 12.43 -10.60
C ARG A 2 3.60 11.56 -10.52
N ILE A 3 3.35 10.73 -11.54
CA ILE A 3 2.25 9.77 -11.53
C ILE A 3 2.58 8.68 -10.50
N ARG A 4 1.58 8.29 -9.71
CA ARG A 4 1.72 7.28 -8.67
C ARG A 4 0.73 6.14 -8.88
N ALA A 5 1.13 4.94 -8.47
CA ALA A 5 0.27 3.78 -8.39
C ALA A 5 0.05 3.43 -6.91
N VAL A 6 -1.17 3.01 -6.57
CA VAL A 6 -1.56 2.59 -5.22
C VAL A 6 -2.27 1.25 -5.31
N ALA A 7 -1.92 0.33 -4.42
CA ALA A 7 -2.52 -0.99 -4.36
C ALA A 7 -3.62 -1.03 -3.31
N VAL A 8 -4.76 -1.63 -3.67
CA VAL A 8 -5.85 -1.97 -2.75
C VAL A 8 -5.82 -3.48 -2.59
N VAL A 9 -5.39 -3.95 -1.42
CA VAL A 9 -5.30 -5.38 -1.10
C VAL A 9 -6.31 -5.68 -0.02
N ILE A 10 -7.26 -6.57 -0.32
CA ILE A 10 -8.31 -6.98 0.59
C ILE A 10 -8.16 -8.48 0.84
N GLU A 11 -8.07 -8.87 2.11
CA GLU A 11 -8.02 -10.26 2.53
C GLU A 11 -8.92 -10.46 3.75
N GLN A 12 -9.83 -11.44 3.68
CA GLN A 12 -10.76 -11.76 4.77
C GLN A 12 -11.51 -10.53 5.34
N GLY A 13 -11.90 -9.58 4.48
CA GLY A 13 -12.60 -8.35 4.89
C GLY A 13 -11.70 -7.26 5.51
N HIS A 14 -10.38 -7.45 5.48
CA HIS A 14 -9.41 -6.48 5.96
C HIS A 14 -8.68 -5.83 4.78
N LEU A 15 -8.51 -4.51 4.85
CA LEU A 15 -7.77 -3.70 3.89
C LEU A 15 -6.34 -3.49 4.38
N LEU A 16 -5.35 -3.84 3.56
CA LEU A 16 -3.95 -3.57 3.83
C LEU A 16 -3.64 -2.06 3.82
N VAL A 17 -2.98 -1.60 4.88
CA VAL A 17 -2.51 -0.20 4.98
C VAL A 17 -1.09 -0.12 5.52
N ILE A 18 -0.43 1.00 5.25
CA ILE A 18 0.84 1.39 5.87
C ILE A 18 0.54 2.46 6.91
N ARG A 19 0.90 2.22 8.17
CA ARG A 19 0.87 3.25 9.21
C ARG A 19 2.04 4.19 9.07
N ARG A 20 1.71 5.48 8.97
CA ARG A 20 2.68 6.55 8.81
C ARG A 20 2.59 7.49 10.00
N ARG A 21 3.75 7.81 10.58
CA ARG A 21 3.90 8.90 11.54
C ARG A 21 4.62 10.06 10.85
N ARG A 22 3.96 11.22 10.78
CA ARG A 22 4.55 12.43 10.19
C ARG A 22 3.96 13.66 10.88
N ASP A 23 4.81 14.62 11.22
CA ASP A 23 4.41 15.91 11.79
C ASP A 23 3.54 15.75 13.06
N GLY A 24 3.91 14.80 13.93
CA GLY A 24 3.18 14.47 15.16
C GLY A 24 1.83 13.76 14.94
N ARG A 25 1.45 13.47 13.69
CA ARG A 25 0.21 12.79 13.34
C ARG A 25 0.48 11.36 12.91
N GLU A 26 -0.45 10.50 13.26
CA GLU A 26 -0.46 9.11 12.84
C GLU A 26 -1.68 8.85 11.96
N TYR A 27 -1.44 8.29 10.79
CA TYR A 27 -2.49 7.99 9.82
C TYR A 27 -2.13 6.78 8.98
N SER A 28 -3.15 6.17 8.38
CA SER A 28 -3.00 5.02 7.50
C SER A 28 -3.09 5.45 6.04
N VAL A 29 -2.22 4.89 5.20
CA VAL A 29 -2.26 5.10 3.75
C VAL A 29 -2.27 3.77 3.01
N LEU A 30 -2.80 3.75 1.80
CA LEU A 30 -2.64 2.61 0.92
C LEU A 30 -1.16 2.43 0.53
N PRO A 31 -0.66 1.19 0.43
CA PRO A 31 0.66 0.92 -0.10
C PRO A 31 0.77 1.36 -1.55
N GLY A 32 1.94 1.86 -1.93
CA GLY A 32 2.21 2.35 -3.27
C GLY A 32 3.21 3.49 -3.30
N GLY A 33 3.55 3.90 -4.50
CA GLY A 33 4.63 4.84 -4.76
C GLY A 33 4.58 5.39 -6.17
N GLY A 34 5.65 6.05 -6.57
CA GLY A 34 5.73 6.62 -7.91
C GLY A 34 6.00 5.55 -8.96
N ILE A 35 5.46 5.76 -10.16
CA ILE A 35 5.77 4.93 -11.32
C ILE A 35 7.16 5.32 -11.83
N GLU A 36 8.04 4.35 -12.02
CA GLU A 36 9.38 4.56 -12.60
C GLU A 36 9.35 4.48 -14.14
N PRO A 37 10.35 5.03 -14.85
CA PRO A 37 10.39 4.95 -16.32
C PRO A 37 10.34 3.51 -16.82
N GLY A 38 9.38 3.24 -17.71
CA GLY A 38 9.18 1.90 -18.30
C GLY A 38 8.28 0.97 -17.47
N GLU A 39 7.81 1.38 -16.30
CA GLU A 39 6.86 0.60 -15.52
C GLU A 39 5.41 0.82 -15.96
N THR A 40 4.61 -0.25 -15.94
CA THR A 40 3.15 -0.11 -15.89
C THR A 40 2.71 0.27 -14.46
N PRO A 41 1.50 0.83 -14.26
CA PRO A 41 0.95 1.02 -12.92
C PRO A 41 0.92 -0.27 -12.09
N GLN A 42 0.68 -1.42 -12.73
CA GLN A 42 0.67 -2.73 -12.11
C GLN A 42 2.06 -3.14 -11.63
N ASP A 43 3.11 -2.90 -12.43
CA ASP A 43 4.50 -3.18 -12.05
C ASP A 43 4.92 -2.34 -10.84
N ALA A 44 4.59 -1.05 -10.86
CA ALA A 44 4.85 -0.15 -9.74
C ALA A 44 4.15 -0.64 -8.46
N CYS A 45 2.87 -1.06 -8.54
CA CYS A 45 2.18 -1.66 -7.39
C CYS A 45 2.85 -2.93 -6.88
N ARG A 46 3.24 -3.87 -7.77
CA ARG A 46 3.91 -5.12 -7.38
C ARG A 46 5.26 -4.86 -6.71
N ARG A 47 6.05 -3.93 -7.24
CA ARG A 47 7.33 -3.50 -6.65
C ARG A 47 7.12 -2.91 -5.26
N GLU A 48 6.18 -1.97 -5.12
CA GLU A 48 5.92 -1.31 -3.83
C GLU A 48 5.41 -2.28 -2.76
N LEU A 49 4.51 -3.21 -3.12
CA LEU A 49 4.07 -4.26 -2.21
C LEU A 49 5.22 -5.17 -1.75
N ALA A 50 6.12 -5.53 -2.67
CA ALA A 50 7.30 -6.32 -2.36
C ALA A 50 8.31 -5.56 -1.47
N LEU A 51 8.58 -4.29 -1.76
CA LEU A 51 9.48 -3.43 -0.97
C LEU A 51 8.98 -3.24 0.46
N ALA A 52 7.68 -3.05 0.62
CA ALA A 52 7.06 -2.93 1.93
C ALA A 52 6.98 -4.28 2.69
N GLN A 53 7.47 -5.38 2.09
CA GLN A 53 7.37 -6.75 2.60
C GLN A 53 5.93 -7.14 2.98
N LEU A 54 4.96 -6.56 2.29
CA LEU A 54 3.56 -6.82 2.53
C LEU A 54 3.15 -7.99 1.64
N VAL A 55 3.29 -9.21 2.17
CA VAL A 55 2.59 -10.38 1.65
C VAL A 55 1.26 -10.54 2.40
N PRO A 56 0.20 -11.06 1.77
CA PRO A 56 -1.12 -11.19 2.41
C PRO A 56 -1.05 -11.83 3.81
N SER A 57 -0.27 -12.92 3.94
CA SER A 57 -0.07 -13.63 5.21
C SER A 57 0.85 -12.95 6.24
N ALA A 58 1.51 -11.84 5.91
CA ALA A 58 2.46 -11.14 6.79
C ALA A 58 2.20 -9.63 6.91
N ALA A 59 1.08 -9.16 6.35
CA ALA A 59 0.62 -7.80 6.51
C ALA A 59 0.46 -7.47 8.00
N ARG A 60 1.34 -6.62 8.53
CA ARG A 60 1.37 -6.25 9.95
C ARG A 60 0.27 -5.27 10.35
N GLU A 61 -0.45 -4.69 9.41
CA GLU A 61 -1.54 -3.76 9.69
C GLU A 61 -2.62 -3.79 8.61
N ALA A 62 -3.83 -4.08 9.04
CA ALA A 62 -5.00 -4.09 8.17
C ALA A 62 -6.19 -3.43 8.89
N VAL A 63 -6.95 -2.63 8.15
CA VAL A 63 -8.16 -1.97 8.65
C VAL A 63 -9.36 -2.82 8.27
N ARG A 64 -10.20 -3.18 9.24
CA ARG A 64 -11.45 -3.88 8.95
C ARG A 64 -12.38 -2.97 8.16
N LEU A 65 -12.85 -3.43 7.00
CA LEU A 65 -13.88 -2.73 6.27
C LEU A 65 -15.19 -2.82 7.05
N ALA A 66 -15.81 -1.69 7.37
CA ALA A 66 -17.17 -1.68 7.88
C ALA A 66 -18.09 -2.16 6.75
N GLY A 67 -18.88 -3.20 7.03
CA GLY A 67 -19.92 -3.69 6.12
C GLY A 67 -21.13 -2.77 6.09
#